data_AF-A0A354M5F8-F1
#
_entry.id   AF-A0A354M5F8-F1
#
_cell.length_a   1.000
_cell.length_b   1.000
_cell.length_c   1.000
_cell.angle_alpha   90.00
_cell.angle_beta   90.00
_cell.angle_gamma   90.00
#
_symmetry.space_group_name_H-M   'P 1'
#
loop_
_entity.id
_entity.type
_entity.pdbx_description
1 polymer ?
#
loop_
_entity_poly.entity_id
_entity_poly.type
_entity_poly.pdbx_seq_one_letter_code
_entity_poly.pdbx_strand_id
1 'polypeptide(L)' 'MNTKVALITGITGQDGSFLAEFLLQKGYEVHGILRRSSSFNTGRIEHLYFDEWVRDMKQ' A
#
# COMPACT_ATOMS: atom_id res chain seq x y z
N MET A 1 -19.98 4.17 10.71
CA MET A 1 -19.94 4.60 9.30
C MET A 1 -19.25 3.52 8.50
N ASN A 2 -19.74 3.16 7.32
CA ASN A 2 -19.12 2.10 6.51
C ASN A 2 -17.87 2.69 5.82
N THR A 3 -16.68 2.33 6.29
CA THR A 3 -15.43 2.69 5.63
C THR A 3 -15.39 2.02 4.27
N LYS A 4 -15.15 2.78 3.21
CA LYS A 4 -15.03 2.21 1.86
C LYS A 4 -13.65 1.56 1.74
N VAL A 5 -13.63 0.33 1.25
CA VAL A 5 -12.41 -0.47 1.12
C VAL A 5 -11.99 -0.54 -0.34
N ALA A 6 -10.71 -0.29 -0.62
CA ALA A 6 -10.10 -0.39 -1.94
C ALA A 6 -8.94 -1.39 -1.94
N LEU A 7 -8.96 -2.31 -2.90
CA LEU A 7 -7.84 -3.23 -3.16
C LEU A 7 -7.06 -2.73 -4.39
N ILE A 8 -5.76 -2.42 -4.21
CA ILE A 8 -4.88 -1.93 -5.28
C ILE A 8 -3.87 -3.00 -5.65
N THR A 9 -3.95 -3.46 -6.91
CA THR A 9 -2.90 -4.26 -7.55
C THR A 9 -1.89 -3.35 -8.21
N GLY A 10 -0.59 -3.64 -8.08
CA GLY A 10 0.44 -2.75 -8.61
C GLY A 10 0.65 -1.50 -7.75
N ILE A 11 0.35 -1.58 -6.45
CA ILE A 11 0.47 -0.47 -5.49
C ILE A 11 1.89 0.12 -5.42
N THR A 12 2.92 -0.68 -5.72
CA THR A 12 4.34 -0.24 -5.77
C THR A 12 4.69 0.57 -7.02
N GLY A 13 3.80 0.61 -8.02
CA GLY A 13 3.96 1.44 -9.22
C GLY A 13 3.76 2.92 -8.91
N GLN A 14 4.12 3.79 -9.85
CA GLN A 14 3.92 5.23 -9.70
C GLN A 14 2.44 5.55 -9.48
N ASP A 15 1.58 5.18 -10.42
CA ASP A 15 0.15 5.47 -10.35
C ASP A 15 -0.53 4.80 -9.15
N GLY A 16 -0.08 3.59 -8.81
CA GLY A 16 -0.55 2.86 -7.63
C GLY A 16 -0.27 3.60 -6.33
N SER A 17 0.93 4.15 -6.19
CA SER A 17 1.33 4.93 -4.99
C SER A 17 0.53 6.22 -4.86
N PHE A 18 0.36 6.98 -5.95
CA PHE A 18 -0.45 8.21 -5.95
C PHE A 18 -1.93 7.92 -5.69
N LEU A 19 -2.48 6.85 -6.26
CA LEU A 19 -3.86 6.45 -6.02
C LEU A 19 -4.09 6.04 -4.56
N ALA A 20 -3.14 5.30 -3.97
CA ALA A 20 -3.21 4.90 -2.57
C ALA A 20 -3.26 6.12 -1.65
N GLU A 21 -2.34 7.07 -1.84
CA GLU A 21 -2.31 8.33 -1.07
C GLU A 21 -3.63 9.11 -1.20
N PHE A 22 -4.11 9.28 -2.43
CA PHE A 22 -5.36 9.99 -2.70
C PHE A 22 -6.59 9.34 -2.02
N LEU A 23 -6.67 8.01 -2.02
CA LEU A 23 -7.77 7.27 -1.40
C LEU A 23 -7.69 7.31 0.13
N LEU A 24 -6.49 7.20 0.70
CA LEU A 24 -6.26 7.36 2.13
C LEU A 24 -6.69 8.74 2.62
N GLN A 25 -6.34 9.82 1.90
CA GLN A 25 -6.78 11.18 2.20
C GLN A 25 -8.31 11.35 2.14
N LYS A 26 -9.01 10.49 1.39
CA LYS A 26 -10.47 10.45 1.31
C LYS A 26 -11.13 9.58 2.38
N GLY A 27 -10.36 8.99 3.30
CA GLY A 27 -10.86 8.12 4.37
C GLY A 27 -11.23 6.72 3.90
N TYR A 28 -10.62 6.23 2.82
CA TYR A 28 -10.73 4.83 2.43
C TYR A 28 -9.75 3.97 3.24
N GLU A 29 -10.13 2.73 3.49
CA GLU A 29 -9.20 1.67 3.86
C GLU A 29 -8.60 1.08 2.58
N VAL A 30 -7.26 1.05 2.49
CA VAL A 30 -6.55 0.64 1.27
C VAL A 30 -5.72 -0.60 1.57
N HIS A 31 -5.98 -1.68 0.82
CA HIS A 31 -5.15 -2.88 0.83
C HIS A 31 -4.32 -2.93 -0.46
N GLY A 32 -3.02 -3.15 -0.33
CA GLY A 32 -2.10 -3.28 -1.46
C GLY A 32 -1.62 -4.70 -1.64
N ILE A 33 -1.54 -5.18 -2.89
CA ILE A 33 -0.87 -6.44 -3.21
C ILE A 33 0.58 -6.17 -3.60
N LEU A 34 1.51 -6.76 -2.87
CA LEU A 34 2.93 -6.80 -3.23
C LEU A 34 3.26 -8.13 -3.88
N ARG A 35 4.05 -8.08 -4.97
CA ARG A 35 4.64 -9.30 -5.54
C ARG A 35 5.83 -9.74 -4.70
N ARG A 36 5.96 -11.05 -4.49
CA ARG A 36 7.21 -11.64 -3.99
C ARG A 36 8.33 -11.33 -4.98
N SER A 37 9.43 -10.79 -4.49
CA SER A 37 10.60 -10.39 -5.26
C SER A 37 11.85 -10.55 -4.39
N SER A 38 12.99 -10.88 -4.98
CA SER A 38 14.28 -10.92 -4.28
C SER A 38 14.82 -9.53 -3.93
N SER A 39 14.29 -8.50 -4.59
CA SER A 39 14.58 -7.09 -4.30
C SER A 39 13.33 -6.36 -3.81
N PHE A 40 13.49 -5.54 -2.78
CA PHE A 40 12.43 -4.67 -2.27
C PHE A 40 12.25 -3.45 -3.20
N ASN A 41 11.06 -3.27 -3.75
CA ASN A 41 10.70 -2.15 -4.64
C ASN A 41 9.60 -1.28 -4.02
N THR A 42 9.62 -1.12 -2.69
CA THR A 42 8.59 -0.47 -1.87
C THR A 42 8.80 1.01 -1.62
N GLY A 43 9.93 1.60 -2.05
CA GLY A 43 10.29 2.99 -1.74
C GLY A 43 9.21 4.05 -2.01
N ARG A 44 8.37 3.84 -3.03
CA ARG A 44 7.27 4.76 -3.37
C ARG A 44 6.11 4.77 -2.37
N ILE A 45 5.98 3.71 -1.59
CA ILE A 45 4.87 3.52 -0.64
C ILE A 45 5.39 3.37 0.80
N GLU A 46 6.70 3.47 1.02
CA GLU A 46 7.33 3.34 2.32
C GLU A 46 6.80 4.33 3.36
N HIS A 47 6.56 5.57 2.94
CA HIS A 47 6.02 6.63 3.78
C HIS A 47 4.50 6.49 4.07
N LEU A 48 3.82 5.59 3.35
CA LEU A 48 2.40 5.28 3.59
C LEU A 48 2.22 4.20 4.66
N TYR A 49 3.32 3.54 5.10
CA TYR A 49 3.25 2.48 6.09
C TYR A 49 3.44 3.00 7.51
N PHE A 50 2.62 2.47 8.43
CA PHE A 50 2.95 2.39 9.84
C PHE A 50 3.65 1.06 10.11
N ASP A 51 4.73 1.08 10.91
CA ASP A 51 5.64 -0.04 11.20
C ASP A 51 4.98 -1.37 11.61
N GLU A 52 3.70 -1.36 12.01
CA GLU A 52 2.99 -2.54 12.53
C GLU A 52 2.38 -3.47 11.46
N TRP A 53 2.22 -3.03 10.21
CA TRP A 53 1.42 -3.75 9.21
C TRP A 53 2.20 -4.72 8.32
N VAL A 54 3.51 -4.79 8.52
CA VAL A 54 4.40 -5.62 7.69
C VAL A 54 4.78 -6.89 8.43
N ARG A 55 3.80 -7.80 8.57
CA ARG A 55 4.03 -9.13 9.18
C ARG A 55 4.86 -10.05 8.29
N ASP A 56 4.86 -9.82 6.97
CA ASP A 56 5.44 -10.75 5.99
C ASP A 56 6.78 -10.31 5.37
N MET A 57 7.26 -9.07 5.60
CA MET A 57 8.59 -8.63 5.09
C MET A 57 9.72 -8.76 6.12
N LYS A 58 9.41 -9.08 7.39
CA LYS A 58 10.43 -9.47 8.37
C LYS A 58 10.65 -10.99 8.24
N GLN A 59 11.56 -11.38 7.34
CA GLN A 59 12.28 -12.65 7.50
C GLN A 59 13.45 -12.45 8.48
#